data_AF-A0A1B1N1J6-F1
#
_entry.id   AF-A0A1B1N1J6-F1
#
_cell.length_a   1.000
_cell.length_b   1.000
_cell.length_c   1.000
_cell.angle_alpha   90.00
_cell.angle_beta   90.00
_cell.angle_gamma   90.00
#
_symmetry.space_group_name_H-M   'P 1'
#
loop_
_entity.id
_entity.type
_entity.pdbx_description
1 polymer ?
#
loop_
_entity_poly.entity_id
_entity_poly.type
_entity_poly.pdbx_seq_one_letter_code
_entity_poly.pdbx_strand_id
1 'polypeptide(L)'
;MLALDAKNRFFETSIDGKKIIKFITGGKCEVEVLVDVKTWVEYLHKHHWTAIKKDNYIQVKTSIDKHSHRLPRMIIENEYSKLDYWGNTIDHENNNPMDNRLSNLRIYNSKLNVTNIRSKYKDDDMHLIYPQYSKVKNGKRIYGYKVHTNISDETKYKNFKTKEEAKEYRDNIILPLIESKIEELKKSQGILSLKED
;
A
#
# COMPACT_ATOMS: atom_id res chain seq x y z
N MET A 1 -12.95 26.69 -19.60
CA MET A 1 -11.63 26.04 -19.75
C MET A 1 -10.62 26.98 -19.13
N LEU A 2 -10.06 26.65 -17.97
CA LEU A 2 -8.94 27.43 -17.42
C LEU A 2 -7.77 27.22 -18.39
N ALA A 3 -7.31 28.29 -19.03
CA ALA A 3 -6.13 28.25 -19.90
C ALA A 3 -4.87 28.11 -19.04
N LEU A 4 -4.68 26.92 -18.48
CA LEU A 4 -3.47 26.55 -17.77
C LEU A 4 -2.43 26.13 -18.80
N ASP A 5 -1.23 26.72 -18.71
CA ASP A 5 -0.06 26.25 -19.46
C ASP A 5 0.40 24.91 -18.87
N ALA A 6 -0.21 23.83 -19.36
CA ALA A 6 0.01 22.49 -18.87
C ALA A 6 0.96 21.72 -19.78
N LYS A 7 1.93 21.02 -19.19
CA LYS A 7 2.93 20.23 -19.95
C LYS A 7 2.42 18.89 -20.45
N ASN A 8 1.21 18.49 -20.07
CA ASN A 8 0.54 17.28 -20.51
C ASN A 8 -0.84 17.65 -21.04
N ARG A 9 -1.30 16.92 -22.07
CA ARG A 9 -2.69 17.02 -22.54
C ARG A 9 -3.63 16.60 -21.42
N PHE A 10 -4.68 17.37 -21.19
CA PHE A 10 -5.65 17.08 -20.14
C PHE A 10 -7.05 17.54 -20.53
N PHE A 11 -8.06 16.99 -19.85
CA PHE A 11 -9.44 17.43 -19.96
C PHE A 11 -10.19 17.17 -18.68
N GLU A 12 -11.20 18.02 -18.44
CA GLU A 12 -12.14 17.84 -17.35
C GLU A 12 -13.14 16.73 -17.70
N THR A 13 -13.44 15.90 -16.72
CA THR A 13 -14.51 14.89 -16.80
C THR A 13 -15.19 14.76 -15.44
N SER A 14 -16.19 13.90 -15.34
CA SER A 14 -16.92 13.65 -14.09
C SER A 14 -16.95 12.16 -13.79
N ILE A 15 -16.58 11.80 -12.56
CA ILE A 15 -16.68 10.43 -12.03
C ILE A 15 -17.37 10.54 -10.67
N ASP A 16 -18.36 9.67 -10.44
CA ASP A 16 -19.16 9.65 -9.19
C ASP A 16 -19.78 11.02 -8.84
N GLY A 17 -20.21 11.77 -9.85
CA GLY A 17 -20.76 13.13 -9.69
C GLY A 17 -19.75 14.21 -9.33
N LYS A 18 -18.45 13.88 -9.20
CA LYS A 18 -17.37 14.83 -8.92
C LYS A 18 -16.60 15.16 -10.18
N LYS A 19 -16.30 16.44 -10.37
CA LYS A 19 -15.39 16.90 -11.44
C LYS A 19 -13.97 16.47 -11.13
N ILE A 20 -13.28 15.93 -12.12
CA ILE A 20 -11.91 15.46 -12.04
C ILE A 20 -11.14 15.86 -13.30
N ILE A 21 -9.82 15.76 -13.25
CA ILE A 21 -8.95 15.92 -14.42
C ILE A 21 -8.47 14.55 -14.86
N LYS A 22 -8.61 14.29 -16.17
CA LYS A 22 -7.92 13.20 -16.84
C LYS A 22 -6.80 13.78 -17.69
N PHE A 23 -5.56 13.43 -17.38
CA PHE A 23 -4.40 13.83 -18.18
C PHE A 23 -3.74 12.63 -18.83
N ILE A 24 -3.06 12.87 -19.96
CA ILE A 24 -2.34 11.87 -20.73
C ILE A 24 -0.85 12.05 -20.48
N THR A 25 -0.18 10.98 -20.02
CA THR A 25 1.28 11.01 -19.83
C THR A 25 2.02 11.18 -21.15
N GLY A 26 3.16 11.86 -21.13
CA GLY A 26 4.05 11.96 -22.27
C GLY A 26 5.09 10.84 -22.31
N GLY A 27 5.94 10.86 -23.34
CA GLY A 27 7.07 9.94 -23.51
C GLY A 27 6.72 8.68 -24.30
N LYS A 28 7.39 7.57 -23.98
CA LYS A 28 7.26 6.30 -24.72
C LYS A 28 5.98 5.51 -24.41
N CYS A 29 5.32 5.83 -23.30
CA CYS A 29 4.11 5.17 -22.85
C CYS A 29 3.08 6.25 -22.51
N GLU A 30 2.04 6.34 -23.33
CA GLU A 30 0.90 7.21 -23.07
C GLU A 30 -0.16 6.41 -22.31
N VAL A 31 -0.54 6.89 -21.12
CA VAL A 31 -1.63 6.35 -20.31
C VAL A 31 -2.47 7.49 -19.78
N GLU A 32 -3.76 7.20 -19.58
CA GLU A 32 -4.68 8.14 -18.96
C GLU A 32 -4.58 8.04 -17.44
N VAL A 33 -4.50 9.19 -16.77
CA VAL A 33 -4.35 9.30 -15.33
C VAL A 33 -5.41 10.25 -14.79
N LEU A 34 -6.08 9.83 -13.72
CA LEU A 34 -7.15 10.58 -13.05
C LEU A 34 -6.60 11.26 -11.80
N VAL A 35 -6.91 12.53 -11.59
CA VAL A 35 -6.58 13.31 -10.39
C VAL A 35 -7.72 14.29 -10.07
N ASP A 36 -7.76 14.79 -8.85
CA ASP A 36 -8.69 15.86 -8.49
C ASP A 36 -8.36 17.17 -9.23
N VAL A 37 -9.39 17.95 -9.54
CA VAL A 37 -9.23 19.25 -10.22
C VAL A 37 -8.30 20.16 -9.43
N LYS A 38 -8.50 20.25 -8.11
CA LYS A 38 -7.69 21.09 -7.22
C LYS A 38 -6.19 20.76 -7.33
N THR A 39 -5.86 19.49 -7.15
CA THR A 39 -4.50 18.94 -7.24
C THR A 39 -3.83 19.26 -8.59
N TRP A 40 -4.58 19.14 -9.70
CA TRP A 40 -4.07 19.51 -11.02
C TRP A 40 -3.75 21.00 -11.15
N VAL A 41 -4.73 21.83 -10.80
CA VAL A 41 -4.67 23.29 -10.96
C VAL A 41 -3.61 23.91 -10.06
N GLU A 42 -3.41 23.40 -8.85
CA GLU A 42 -2.49 24.01 -7.89
C GLU A 42 -1.02 23.68 -8.19
N TYR A 43 -0.70 22.44 -8.55
CA TYR A 43 0.71 22.03 -8.68
C TYR A 43 1.03 21.02 -9.78
N LEU A 44 0.16 20.05 -10.12
CA LEU A 44 0.59 18.99 -11.05
C LEU A 44 0.78 19.48 -12.51
N HIS A 45 -0.02 20.43 -13.00
CA HIS A 45 0.05 20.89 -14.40
C HIS A 45 1.40 21.50 -14.79
N LYS A 46 2.15 22.00 -13.80
CA LYS A 46 3.47 22.66 -13.96
C LYS A 46 4.57 21.68 -14.41
N HIS A 47 4.33 20.39 -14.25
CA HIS A 47 5.30 19.33 -14.48
C HIS A 47 4.93 18.45 -15.67
N HIS A 48 5.95 17.92 -16.34
CA HIS A 48 5.75 16.95 -17.42
C HIS A 48 5.79 15.53 -16.86
N TRP A 49 4.63 14.88 -16.82
CA TRP A 49 4.44 13.54 -16.30
C TRP A 49 4.64 12.49 -17.38
N THR A 50 5.44 11.48 -17.05
CA THR A 50 5.78 10.36 -17.95
C THR A 50 5.44 9.04 -17.28
N ALA A 51 4.99 8.07 -18.07
CA ALA A 51 4.77 6.71 -17.59
C ALA A 51 5.95 5.80 -17.95
N ILE A 52 6.33 4.94 -17.00
CA ILE A 52 7.30 3.87 -17.18
C ILE A 52 6.62 2.56 -16.83
N LYS A 53 6.58 1.65 -17.81
CA LYS A 53 6.16 0.27 -17.59
C LYS A 53 7.34 -0.53 -17.05
N LYS A 54 7.16 -1.16 -15.89
CA LYS A 54 8.11 -2.11 -15.31
C LYS A 54 7.34 -3.39 -15.00
N ASP A 55 7.70 -4.47 -15.69
CA ASP A 55 6.99 -5.75 -15.65
C ASP A 55 5.48 -5.55 -15.94
N ASN A 56 4.62 -5.93 -14.98
CA ASN A 56 3.16 -5.80 -15.06
C ASN A 56 2.62 -4.52 -14.40
N TYR A 57 3.47 -3.56 -14.05
CA TYR A 57 3.07 -2.34 -13.34
C TYR A 57 3.49 -1.06 -14.08
N ILE A 58 2.64 -0.04 -14.03
CA ILE A 58 2.90 1.27 -14.63
C ILE A 58 3.14 2.29 -13.53
N GLN A 59 4.28 2.99 -13.61
CA GLN A 59 4.64 4.08 -12.71
C GLN A 59 4.56 5.41 -13.45
N VAL A 60 3.85 6.38 -12.87
CA VAL A 60 3.80 7.75 -13.36
C VAL A 60 4.74 8.61 -12.53
N LYS A 61 5.66 9.31 -13.19
CA LYS A 61 6.68 10.13 -12.54
C LYS A 61 7.05 11.36 -13.36
N THR A 62 7.58 12.35 -12.68
CA THR A 62 8.22 13.53 -13.26
C THR A 62 9.69 13.60 -12.81
N SER A 63 10.47 14.45 -13.47
CA SER A 63 11.81 14.82 -13.01
C SER A 63 11.87 16.31 -12.70
N ILE A 64 12.34 16.63 -11.49
CA ILE A 64 12.54 17.99 -10.99
C ILE A 64 13.95 18.02 -10.40
N ASP A 65 14.79 18.96 -10.84
CA ASP A 65 16.17 19.12 -10.36
C ASP A 65 17.00 17.83 -10.33
N LYS A 66 16.89 17.02 -11.41
CA LYS A 66 17.54 15.70 -11.57
C LYS A 66 17.06 14.62 -10.59
N HIS A 67 16.07 14.90 -9.74
CA HIS A 67 15.39 13.93 -8.90
C HIS A 67 14.10 13.45 -9.56
N SER A 68 13.74 12.18 -9.34
CA SER A 68 12.52 11.59 -9.89
C SER A 68 11.45 11.52 -8.81
N HIS A 69 10.30 12.15 -9.08
CA HIS A 69 9.17 12.18 -8.15
C HIS A 69 8.02 11.35 -8.71
N ARG A 70 7.48 10.44 -7.87
CA ARG A 70 6.31 9.64 -8.21
C ARG A 70 5.04 10.45 -7.98
N LEU A 71 4.07 10.31 -8.87
CA LEU A 71 2.81 11.05 -8.82
C LEU A 71 2.07 10.92 -7.47
N PRO A 72 1.72 9.72 -6.97
CA PRO A 72 0.99 9.61 -5.70
C PRO A 72 1.78 10.19 -4.52
N ARG A 73 3.12 10.14 -4.58
CA ARG A 73 3.98 10.72 -3.55
C ARG A 73 3.91 12.24 -3.54
N MET A 74 3.97 12.87 -4.71
CA MET A 74 3.87 14.32 -4.81
C MET A 74 2.51 14.83 -4.31
N ILE A 75 1.43 14.12 -4.60
CA ILE A 75 0.08 14.48 -4.12
C ILE A 75 0.05 14.44 -2.60
N ILE A 76 0.44 13.33 -1.99
CA ILE A 76 0.44 13.20 -0.52
C ILE A 76 1.36 14.24 0.16
N GLU A 77 2.52 14.54 -0.43
CA GLU A 77 3.46 15.54 0.11
C GLU A 77 2.92 16.97 0.08
N ASN A 78 1.97 17.28 -0.81
CA ASN A 78 1.32 18.59 -0.89
C ASN A 78 0.04 18.68 -0.04
N GLU A 79 -0.62 17.54 0.23
CA GLU A 79 -1.97 17.52 0.82
C GLU A 79 -1.96 17.13 2.30
N TYR A 80 -0.88 16.51 2.79
CA TYR A 80 -0.75 16.04 4.18
C TYR A 80 0.49 16.60 4.87
N SER A 81 0.48 16.61 6.21
CA SER A 81 1.65 17.03 6.97
C SER A 81 2.78 16.01 6.81
N LYS A 82 4.03 16.47 6.92
CA LYS A 82 5.21 15.60 6.82
C LYS A 82 5.16 14.44 7.82
N LEU A 83 4.62 14.66 9.01
CA LEU A 83 4.49 13.63 10.05
C LEU A 83 3.59 12.47 9.60
N ASP A 84 2.59 12.75 8.76
CA ASP A 84 1.62 11.74 8.32
C ASP A 84 2.25 10.77 7.32
N TYR A 85 3.02 11.27 6.33
CA TYR A 85 3.54 10.44 5.24
C TYR A 85 4.98 9.97 5.40
N TRP A 86 5.75 10.54 6.34
CA TRP A 86 7.16 10.21 6.50
C TRP A 86 7.34 8.75 6.95
N GLY A 87 8.16 8.00 6.20
CA GLY A 87 8.37 6.57 6.43
C GLY A 87 7.20 5.65 6.01
N ASN A 88 6.06 6.21 5.60
CA ASN A 88 4.90 5.45 5.14
C ASN A 88 4.89 5.27 3.62
N THR A 89 4.28 4.18 3.18
CA THR A 89 3.98 3.86 1.78
C THR A 89 2.68 4.55 1.36
N ILE A 90 2.45 4.71 0.07
CA ILE A 90 1.19 5.24 -0.47
C ILE A 90 0.59 4.15 -1.35
N ASP A 91 -0.68 3.89 -1.13
CA ASP A 91 -1.42 2.80 -1.77
C ASP A 91 -2.72 3.31 -2.39
N HIS A 92 -3.24 2.57 -3.37
CA HIS A 92 -4.47 2.87 -4.10
C HIS A 92 -5.58 1.94 -3.62
N GLU A 93 -6.68 2.48 -3.06
CA GLU A 93 -7.74 1.64 -2.48
C GLU A 93 -8.38 0.70 -3.50
N ASN A 94 -8.58 1.16 -4.73
CA ASN A 94 -9.13 0.36 -5.83
C ASN A 94 -8.08 -0.47 -6.59
N ASN A 95 -6.82 -0.52 -6.14
CA ASN A 95 -5.69 -1.16 -6.83
C ASN A 95 -5.44 -0.66 -8.26
N ASN A 96 -5.97 0.51 -8.64
CA ASN A 96 -5.74 1.13 -9.95
C ASN A 96 -4.68 2.24 -9.82
N PRO A 97 -3.43 2.03 -10.28
CA PRO A 97 -2.37 3.02 -10.16
C PRO A 97 -2.59 4.28 -11.00
N MET A 98 -3.54 4.26 -11.94
CA MET A 98 -3.89 5.41 -12.78
C MET A 98 -4.96 6.30 -12.13
N ASP A 99 -5.64 5.84 -11.08
CA ASP A 99 -6.61 6.65 -10.34
C ASP A 99 -5.94 7.28 -9.11
N ASN A 100 -5.44 8.50 -9.26
CA ASN A 100 -4.69 9.22 -8.22
C ASN A 100 -5.52 10.35 -7.59
N ARG A 101 -6.86 10.22 -7.61
CA ARG A 101 -7.74 11.07 -6.78
C ARG A 101 -7.40 10.85 -5.31
N LEU A 102 -7.40 11.92 -4.51
CA LEU A 102 -7.14 11.88 -3.07
C LEU A 102 -8.03 10.86 -2.36
N SER A 103 -9.31 10.77 -2.76
CA SER A 103 -10.24 9.79 -2.19
C SER A 103 -9.87 8.33 -2.46
N ASN A 104 -8.96 8.05 -3.40
CA ASN A 104 -8.46 6.71 -3.71
C ASN A 104 -7.03 6.48 -3.19
N LEU A 105 -6.36 7.51 -2.70
CA LEU A 105 -5.01 7.40 -2.13
C LEU A 105 -5.10 7.26 -0.62
N ARG A 106 -4.34 6.31 -0.07
CA ARG A 106 -4.17 6.17 1.37
C ARG A 106 -2.70 6.14 1.75
N ILE A 107 -2.39 6.83 2.85
CA ILE A 107 -1.10 6.68 3.52
C ILE A 107 -1.14 5.36 4.28
N TYR A 108 -0.16 4.52 3.98
CA TYR A 108 -0.14 3.14 4.38
C TYR A 108 1.16 2.80 5.10
N ASN A 109 1.07 2.37 6.35
CA ASN A 109 2.23 1.90 7.08
C ASN A 109 2.53 0.44 6.70
N SER A 110 3.63 0.23 5.96
CA SER A 110 4.07 -1.08 5.52
C SER A 110 4.35 -2.05 6.68
N LYS A 111 4.74 -1.54 7.86
CA LYS A 111 4.90 -2.34 9.09
C LYS A 111 3.56 -2.86 9.62
N LEU A 112 2.49 -2.08 9.45
CA LEU A 112 1.12 -2.46 9.82
C LEU A 112 0.58 -3.56 8.89
N ASN A 113 1.01 -3.59 7.62
CA ASN A 113 0.69 -4.71 6.70
C ASN A 113 1.38 -6.00 7.06
N VAL A 114 2.69 -5.91 7.35
CA VAL A 114 3.50 -7.09 7.69
C VAL A 114 2.92 -7.78 8.93
N THR A 115 2.34 -6.97 9.82
CA THR A 115 1.58 -7.42 10.99
C THR A 115 0.18 -7.96 10.62
N ASN A 116 -0.44 -7.49 9.54
CA ASN A 116 -1.74 -7.92 8.99
C ASN A 116 -1.69 -9.08 7.97
N ILE A 117 -0.57 -9.80 7.83
CA ILE A 117 -0.43 -10.85 6.79
C ILE A 117 -1.43 -11.99 7.02
N ARG A 118 -2.49 -12.02 6.21
CA ARG A 118 -3.26 -13.23 5.91
C ARG A 118 -2.34 -14.16 5.12
N SER A 119 -1.93 -15.28 5.74
CA SER A 119 -1.11 -16.29 5.06
C SER A 119 -1.87 -16.90 3.87
N LYS A 120 -1.12 -17.42 2.89
CA LYS A 120 -1.65 -18.20 1.75
C LYS A 120 -2.49 -19.44 2.14
N TYR A 121 -2.53 -19.78 3.42
CA TYR A 121 -3.32 -20.88 3.98
C TYR A 121 -4.48 -20.40 4.85
N LYS A 122 -5.01 -19.19 4.60
CA LYS A 122 -6.16 -18.63 5.33
C LYS A 122 -7.36 -19.56 5.29
N ASP A 123 -7.59 -20.21 4.14
CA ASP A 123 -8.73 -21.09 3.92
C ASP A 123 -8.59 -22.46 4.62
N ASP A 124 -7.38 -22.83 5.04
CA ASP A 124 -7.07 -24.11 5.72
C ASP A 124 -6.95 -23.98 7.25
N ASP A 125 -7.30 -22.82 7.82
CA ASP A 125 -7.05 -22.45 9.22
C ASP A 125 -5.56 -22.63 9.62
N MET A 126 -4.67 -22.30 8.70
CA MET A 126 -3.21 -22.38 8.86
C MET A 126 -2.55 -21.01 8.66
N HIS A 127 -3.32 -19.95 8.90
CA HIS A 127 -2.77 -18.59 8.88
C HIS A 127 -1.60 -18.49 9.87
N LEU A 128 -0.48 -17.88 9.45
CA LEU A 128 0.79 -17.74 10.19
C LEU A 128 1.49 -19.05 10.63
N ILE A 129 0.93 -20.22 10.31
CA ILE A 129 1.50 -21.54 10.59
C ILE A 129 2.02 -22.16 9.30
N TYR A 130 3.27 -22.60 9.31
CA TYR A 130 3.93 -23.22 8.15
C TYR A 130 4.33 -24.66 8.50
N PRO A 131 3.79 -25.67 7.81
CA PRO A 131 4.25 -27.05 7.99
C PRO A 131 5.71 -27.19 7.55
N GLN A 132 6.48 -27.97 8.32
CA GLN A 132 7.87 -28.29 8.03
C GLN A 132 7.97 -29.71 7.49
N TYR A 133 8.67 -29.84 6.36
CA TYR A 133 8.71 -31.09 5.60
C TYR A 133 10.12 -31.67 5.54
N SER A 134 10.24 -32.97 5.75
CA SER A 134 11.44 -33.75 5.46
C SER A 134 11.25 -34.54 4.17
N LYS A 135 12.33 -34.73 3.41
CA LYS A 135 12.31 -35.59 2.22
C LYS A 135 12.35 -37.05 2.67
N VAL A 136 11.43 -37.86 2.13
CA VAL A 136 11.40 -39.32 2.32
C VAL A 136 11.39 -39.99 0.94
N LYS A 137 11.78 -41.28 0.87
CA LYS A 137 11.98 -42.03 -0.40
C LYS A 137 10.87 -41.82 -1.44
N ASN A 138 9.61 -41.70 -1.01
CA ASN A 138 8.44 -41.53 -1.88
C ASN A 138 7.63 -40.24 -1.63
N GLY A 139 8.26 -39.15 -1.15
CA GLY A 139 7.56 -37.87 -1.03
C GLY A 139 8.07 -36.94 0.07
N LYS A 140 7.16 -36.13 0.62
CA LYS A 140 7.43 -35.22 1.73
C LYS A 140 6.64 -35.66 2.94
N ARG A 141 7.29 -35.76 4.10
CA ARG A 141 6.65 -36.02 5.39
C ARG A 141 6.67 -34.75 6.23
N ILE A 142 5.53 -34.38 6.82
CA ILE A 142 5.50 -33.31 7.83
C ILE A 142 6.15 -33.85 9.11
N TYR A 143 7.16 -33.14 9.62
CA TYR A 143 7.82 -33.49 10.89
C TYR A 143 7.58 -32.46 12.00
N GLY A 144 6.96 -31.33 11.67
CA GLY A 144 6.66 -30.27 12.62
C GLY A 144 5.98 -29.09 11.96
N TYR A 145 5.72 -28.05 12.75
CA TYR A 145 5.08 -26.82 12.33
C TYR A 145 5.87 -25.65 12.88
N LYS A 146 5.94 -24.55 12.12
CA LYS A 146 6.55 -23.31 12.59
C LYS A 146 5.55 -22.16 12.51
N VAL A 147 5.56 -21.31 13.53
CA VAL A 147 4.94 -19.98 13.47
C VAL A 147 6.05 -18.97 13.25
N HIS A 148 5.96 -18.22 12.15
CA HIS A 148 6.96 -17.22 11.78
C HIS A 148 6.27 -15.98 11.21
N THR A 149 6.34 -14.88 11.95
CA THR A 149 5.75 -13.62 11.55
C THR A 149 6.56 -12.44 12.07
N ASN A 150 6.48 -11.32 11.37
CA ASN A 150 7.07 -10.06 11.80
C ASN A 150 5.93 -9.21 12.36
N ILE A 151 6.11 -8.70 13.58
CA ILE A 151 5.16 -7.82 14.27
C ILE A 151 5.91 -6.50 14.51
N SER A 152 5.66 -5.50 13.67
CA SER A 152 6.42 -4.25 13.63
C SER A 152 7.93 -4.49 13.47
N ASP A 153 8.72 -4.24 14.53
CA ASP A 153 10.19 -4.35 14.54
C ASP A 153 10.67 -5.66 15.20
N GLU A 154 9.75 -6.54 15.60
CA GLU A 154 10.07 -7.82 16.22
C GLU A 154 9.69 -9.01 15.33
N THR A 155 10.61 -9.95 15.16
CA THR A 155 10.32 -11.23 14.53
C THR A 155 9.90 -12.24 15.59
N LYS A 156 8.68 -12.79 15.49
CA LYS A 156 8.22 -13.91 16.31
C LYS A 156 8.42 -15.22 15.55
N TYR A 157 9.18 -16.12 16.16
CA TYR A 157 9.53 -17.42 15.59
C TYR A 157 9.46 -18.50 16.66
N LYS A 158 8.72 -19.58 16.39
CA LYS A 158 8.71 -20.78 17.24
C LYS A 158 8.34 -22.04 16.44
N ASN A 159 8.98 -23.17 16.74
CA ASN A 159 8.67 -24.47 16.16
C ASN A 159 7.84 -25.32 17.15
N PHE A 160 7.01 -26.20 16.61
CA PHE A 160 6.06 -27.06 17.31
C PHE A 160 6.07 -28.46 16.72
N LYS A 161 5.74 -29.46 17.54
CA LYS A 161 5.67 -30.85 17.07
C LYS A 161 4.32 -31.13 16.42
N THR A 162 3.24 -30.54 16.93
CA THR A 162 1.88 -30.75 16.44
C THR A 162 1.28 -29.48 15.83
N LYS A 163 0.20 -29.64 15.06
CA LYS A 163 -0.53 -28.52 14.46
C LYS A 163 -1.28 -27.75 15.54
N GLU A 164 -1.81 -28.47 16.53
CA GLU A 164 -2.62 -27.97 17.62
C GLU A 164 -1.81 -27.06 18.55
N GLU A 165 -0.59 -27.45 18.90
CA GLU A 165 0.33 -26.59 19.68
C GLU A 165 0.66 -25.29 18.94
N ALA A 166 0.85 -25.37 17.62
CA ALA A 166 1.13 -24.19 16.80
C ALA A 166 -0.09 -23.27 16.70
N LYS A 167 -1.30 -23.83 16.66
CA LYS A 167 -2.56 -23.07 16.70
C LYS A 167 -2.76 -22.39 18.04
N GLU A 168 -2.55 -23.11 19.14
CA GLU A 168 -2.70 -22.55 20.48
C GLU A 168 -1.74 -21.36 20.68
N TYR A 169 -0.48 -21.49 20.25
CA TYR A 169 0.47 -20.38 20.29
C TYR A 169 0.07 -19.23 19.37
N ARG A 170 -0.44 -19.51 18.17
CA ARG A 170 -0.92 -18.48 17.24
C ARG A 170 -2.08 -17.70 17.86
N ASP A 171 -3.10 -18.40 18.34
CA ASP A 171 -4.37 -17.82 18.77
C ASP A 171 -4.24 -17.10 20.12
N ASN A 172 -3.44 -17.65 21.04
CA ASN A 172 -3.33 -17.10 22.39
C ASN A 172 -2.17 -16.12 22.58
N ILE A 173 -1.13 -16.19 21.74
CA ILE A 173 0.06 -15.32 21.88
C ILE A 173 0.21 -14.40 20.68
N ILE A 174 0.24 -14.93 19.46
CA ILE A 174 0.60 -14.13 18.27
C ILE A 174 -0.51 -13.18 17.85
N LEU A 175 -1.76 -13.65 17.70
CA LEU A 175 -2.87 -12.78 17.29
C LEU A 175 -3.13 -11.65 18.28
N PRO A 176 -3.16 -11.88 19.61
CA PRO A 176 -3.32 -10.78 20.57
C PRO A 176 -2.17 -9.76 20.52
N LEU A 177 -0.93 -10.20 20.29
CA LEU A 177 0.22 -9.30 20.13
C LEU A 177 0.11 -8.45 18.85
N ILE A 178 -0.34 -9.06 17.74
CA ILE A 178 -0.62 -8.37 16.49
C ILE A 178 -1.68 -7.29 16.70
N GLU A 179 -2.81 -7.63 17.33
CA GLU A 179 -3.91 -6.71 17.61
C GLU A 179 -3.48 -5.56 18.53
N SER A 180 -2.79 -5.87 19.62
CA SER A 180 -2.26 -4.87 20.55
C SER A 180 -1.31 -3.89 19.84
N LYS A 181 -0.42 -4.40 18.97
CA LYS A 181 0.52 -3.54 18.24
C LYS A 181 -0.18 -2.68 17.19
N ILE A 182 -1.22 -3.21 16.54
CA ILE A 182 -2.07 -2.43 15.62
C ILE A 182 -2.73 -1.28 16.38
N GLU A 183 -3.29 -1.53 17.56
CA GLU A 183 -3.91 -0.48 18.39
C GLU A 183 -2.92 0.56 18.90
N GLU A 184 -1.73 0.14 19.33
CA GLU A 184 -0.64 1.08 19.69
C GLU A 184 -0.26 1.96 18.50
N LEU A 185 -0.09 1.38 17.31
CA LEU A 185 0.26 2.12 16.11
C LEU A 185 -0.84 3.12 15.74
N LYS A 186 -2.12 2.73 15.80
CA LYS A 186 -3.26 3.64 15.59
C LYS A 186 -3.24 4.84 16.54
N LYS A 187 -2.97 4.60 17.83
CA LYS A 187 -2.88 5.66 18.87
C LYS A 187 -1.69 6.59 18.64
N SER A 188 -0.51 6.02 18.35
CA SER A 188 0.72 6.79 18.13
C SER A 188 0.69 7.65 16.86
N GLN A 189 -0.12 7.27 15.88
CA GLN A 189 -0.25 7.96 14.60
C GLN A 189 -1.43 8.95 14.55
N GLY A 190 -2.12 9.21 15.67
CA GLY A 190 -3.26 10.14 15.70
C GLY A 190 -4.47 9.70 14.86
N ILE A 191 -4.54 8.43 14.44
CA ILE A 191 -5.62 7.91 13.57
C ILE A 191 -6.97 7.81 14.32
N LEU A 192 -6.99 8.10 15.62
CA LEU A 192 -8.21 8.13 16.45
C LEU A 192 -8.89 9.51 16.59
N SER A 193 -8.54 10.52 15.78
CA SER A 193 -9.21 11.84 15.88
C SER A 193 -9.72 12.46 14.57
N LEU A 194 -9.99 11.68 13.52
CA LEU A 194 -10.62 12.21 12.28
C LEU A 194 -11.87 11.44 11.83
N LYS A 195 -12.55 10.78 12.78
CA LYS A 195 -13.95 10.35 12.60
C LYS A 195 -14.74 10.75 13.83
N GLU A 196 -15.03 12.03 13.92
CA GLU A 196 -16.22 12.62 14.55
C GLU A 196 -16.06 14.13 14.40
N ASP A 197 -16.55 14.64 13.27
CA ASP A 197 -17.20 15.96 13.10
C ASP A 197 -17.99 15.92 11.78
#